data_AF-A0A1G8CGW4-F1
#
_entry.id   AF-A0A1G8CGW4-F1
#
_cell.length_a   1.000
_cell.length_b   1.000
_cell.length_c   1.000
_cell.angle_alpha   90.00
_cell.angle_beta   90.00
_cell.angle_gamma   90.00
#
_symmetry.space_group_name_H-M   'P 1'
#
loop_
_entity.id
_entity.type
_entity.pdbx_description
1 polymer ?
#
loop_
_entity_poly.entity_id
_entity_poly.type
_entity_poly.pdbx_seq_one_letter_code
_entity_poly.pdbx_strand_id
1 'polypeptide(L)'
;MKLKNIEPNKINIRADDLTPAQIRNSAMGQGINLDHPSDNVIDDHYFNIIKEAGFSNVRLAIEWQSYWNGSDFGKLETTAIDIVKDAINSGLYVIVDLHHFIGDVETFITIWSAIQTLFVDYPDVMFEPLNEPRPYDEFTDGQSWAYYLEAFYSLIRDREAERIIIAGTLNWNQASGLDDLPDIVNNDEYTIVSLHQYAPQTFTHQGTDSQYDNTLGSTWSATETQRGVVDGVIDEIKEYIELYPNMPINIGEFGVYHKVHDGFEPYNATPEYSRRRWVEYNALCFKNNNFSSCYWEFEKGFGIYNPNAGVLDEVMVDAILYPQEIPLVPTITTNIDEVDYAIINSKYSVSLTAENADEFQLQQYDSETGSWNTLTNYNQTITENEDGTVTVRFQTSSIASSSWASPSAFRILATNSETGETIESNVMVRKVVSEIPAPSVVNDLPETSTVELGRKYSLSASFSDAVSARIFSVKDDTSTDSTKSYKFTEYTIDGIYYVEFESYNEAEESWSSPLTFYIEATGYDGTTVQTSPTVRTVVGVEEALMV
;
A
#
# COMPACT_ATOMS: atom_id res chain seq x y z
N MET A 1 -23.70 25.28 7.45
CA MET A 1 -24.61 26.19 8.20
C MET A 1 -23.72 27.22 8.91
N LYS A 2 -23.92 28.54 8.70
CA LYS A 2 -23.01 29.58 9.24
C LYS A 2 -23.18 29.72 10.76
N LEU A 3 -22.13 29.45 11.53
CA LEU A 3 -22.08 29.71 12.97
C LEU A 3 -21.94 31.23 13.22
N LYS A 4 -22.83 31.77 14.06
CA LYS A 4 -22.81 33.16 14.54
C LYS A 4 -22.20 33.20 15.94
N ASN A 5 -21.38 34.24 16.16
CA ASN A 5 -20.81 34.74 17.42
C ASN A 5 -21.58 34.35 18.69
N ILE A 6 -20.88 33.75 19.66
CA ILE A 6 -21.34 33.53 21.03
C ILE A 6 -20.50 34.42 21.97
N GLU A 7 -21.18 35.19 22.82
CA GLU A 7 -20.56 36.02 23.86
C GLU A 7 -20.03 35.17 25.04
N PRO A 8 -18.93 35.60 25.69
CA PRO A 8 -18.31 34.88 26.79
C PRO A 8 -19.07 35.12 28.10
N ASN A 9 -19.15 34.06 28.91
CA ASN A 9 -19.68 34.00 30.28
C ASN A 9 -21.16 33.64 30.44
N LYS A 10 -21.43 32.34 30.27
CA LYS A 10 -22.27 31.49 31.15
C LYS A 10 -22.01 30.01 30.82
N ILE A 11 -20.90 29.48 31.34
CA ILE A 11 -20.58 28.05 31.27
C ILE A 11 -21.22 27.39 32.49
N ASN A 12 -22.41 26.83 32.31
CA ASN A 12 -22.93 25.72 33.12
C ASN A 12 -24.23 25.21 32.50
N ILE A 13 -24.07 24.31 31.54
CA ILE A 13 -24.88 23.17 31.08
C ILE A 13 -24.00 22.58 29.95
N ARG A 14 -23.67 21.27 29.99
CA ARG A 14 -22.99 20.57 28.87
C ARG A 14 -23.74 20.92 27.59
N ALA A 15 -23.14 21.78 26.76
CA ALA A 15 -23.84 22.29 25.58
C ALA A 15 -23.80 21.27 24.42
N ASP A 16 -22.87 20.32 24.45
CA ASP A 16 -22.73 19.25 23.46
C ASP A 16 -22.33 17.98 24.22
N ASP A 17 -23.07 16.87 24.10
CA ASP A 17 -22.84 15.59 24.80
C ASP A 17 -21.56 14.84 24.32
N LEU A 18 -20.49 15.56 23.95
CA LEU A 18 -19.25 15.01 23.39
C LEU A 18 -18.14 14.88 24.45
N THR A 19 -17.35 13.80 24.36
CA THR A 19 -16.13 13.61 25.15
C THR A 19 -15.00 14.55 24.70
N PRO A 20 -14.00 14.85 25.55
CA PRO A 20 -12.79 15.57 25.15
C PRO A 20 -12.09 14.95 23.94
N ALA A 21 -12.04 13.62 23.86
CA ALA A 21 -11.50 12.91 22.71
C ALA A 21 -12.28 13.20 21.42
N GLN A 22 -13.62 13.17 21.44
CA GLN A 22 -14.44 13.50 20.27
C GLN A 22 -14.22 14.94 19.77
N ILE A 23 -14.07 15.89 20.70
CA ILE A 23 -13.75 17.28 20.39
C ILE A 23 -12.37 17.38 19.73
N ARG A 24 -11.36 16.69 20.31
CA ARG A 24 -10.00 16.68 19.75
C ARG A 24 -9.96 16.05 18.37
N ASN A 25 -10.60 14.90 18.18
CA ASN A 25 -10.67 14.18 16.90
C ASN A 25 -11.24 15.05 15.78
N SER A 26 -12.37 15.71 16.07
CA SER A 26 -13.03 16.61 15.12
C SER A 26 -12.14 17.81 14.75
N ALA A 27 -11.33 18.30 15.69
CA ALA A 27 -10.40 19.40 15.45
C ALA A 27 -9.13 18.96 14.71
N MET A 28 -8.65 17.73 14.96
CA MET A 28 -7.48 17.17 14.26
C MET A 28 -7.70 17.05 12.77
N GLY A 29 -8.91 16.70 12.32
CA GLY A 29 -9.25 16.60 10.90
C GLY A 29 -8.28 15.72 10.13
N GLN A 30 -7.84 16.17 8.95
CA GLN A 30 -6.85 15.50 8.13
C GLN A 30 -5.43 15.98 8.45
N GLY A 31 -4.51 15.04 8.53
CA GLY A 31 -3.10 15.26 8.81
C GLY A 31 -2.19 14.42 7.92
N ILE A 32 -0.91 14.43 8.26
CA ILE A 32 0.13 13.74 7.49
C ILE A 32 1.20 13.17 8.41
N ASN A 33 1.73 12.01 8.04
CA ASN A 33 2.82 11.35 8.75
C ASN A 33 4.17 11.92 8.30
N LEU A 34 5.06 12.12 9.27
CA LEU A 34 6.48 12.29 9.04
C LEU A 34 7.19 11.02 9.48
N ASP A 35 7.82 10.35 8.52
CA ASP A 35 8.45 9.06 8.70
C ASP A 35 9.88 9.20 9.25
N HIS A 36 10.11 8.76 10.50
CA HIS A 36 11.42 8.81 11.18
C HIS A 36 12.08 10.20 11.14
N PRO A 37 11.40 11.26 11.63
CA PRO A 37 11.92 12.60 11.54
C PRO A 37 13.19 12.76 12.40
N SER A 38 14.24 13.37 11.83
CA SER A 38 15.51 13.61 12.52
C SER A 38 16.14 14.96 12.12
N ASP A 39 17.08 15.46 12.93
CA ASP A 39 17.76 16.77 12.78
C ASP A 39 18.31 17.07 11.37
N ASN A 40 18.60 16.04 10.57
CA ASN A 40 19.17 16.19 9.23
C ASN A 40 18.14 16.04 8.08
N VAL A 41 16.86 15.84 8.42
CA VAL A 41 15.80 15.42 7.47
C VAL A 41 14.61 16.38 7.46
N ILE A 42 14.24 17.00 8.59
CA ILE A 42 13.19 18.03 8.57
C ILE A 42 13.80 19.39 8.25
N ASP A 43 13.48 19.93 7.08
CA ASP A 43 13.70 21.34 6.77
C ASP A 43 12.73 22.18 7.61
N ASP A 44 13.22 23.29 8.20
CA ASP A 44 12.45 24.25 9.00
C ASP A 44 11.14 24.70 8.31
N HIS A 45 11.03 24.54 6.99
CA HIS A 45 9.85 24.89 6.21
C HIS A 45 8.77 23.80 6.11
N TYR A 46 9.01 22.54 6.50
CA TYR A 46 8.06 21.44 6.29
C TYR A 46 6.71 21.70 6.95
N PHE A 47 6.70 22.11 8.22
CA PHE A 47 5.45 22.39 8.93
C PHE A 47 4.69 23.58 8.36
N ASN A 48 5.38 24.55 7.77
CA ASN A 48 4.73 25.64 7.05
C ASN A 48 4.09 25.14 5.75
N ILE A 49 4.79 24.31 4.96
CA ILE A 49 4.26 23.69 3.74
C ILE A 49 3.02 22.85 4.08
N ILE A 50 3.12 21.98 5.08
CA ILE A 50 2.02 21.13 5.56
C ILE A 50 0.83 21.98 5.98
N LYS A 51 1.07 23.04 6.76
CA LYS A 51 0.00 23.93 7.22
C LYS A 51 -0.66 24.71 6.07
N GLU A 52 0.14 25.25 5.17
CA GLU A 52 -0.32 26.04 4.01
C GLU A 52 -1.12 25.19 3.02
N ALA A 53 -0.76 23.92 2.85
CA ALA A 53 -1.52 22.95 2.07
C ALA A 53 -2.92 22.68 2.65
N GLY A 54 -3.08 22.84 3.97
CA GLY A 54 -4.36 22.76 4.66
C GLY A 54 -4.48 21.64 5.69
N PHE A 55 -3.42 20.87 5.94
CA PHE A 55 -3.40 19.86 7.01
C PHE A 55 -3.47 20.53 8.39
N SER A 56 -4.14 19.85 9.33
CA SER A 56 -4.35 20.34 10.69
C SER A 56 -3.54 19.60 11.75
N ASN A 57 -2.99 18.44 11.43
CA ASN A 57 -2.18 17.66 12.36
C ASN A 57 -1.01 16.97 11.67
N VAL A 58 -0.01 16.59 12.46
CA VAL A 58 1.11 15.74 12.06
C VAL A 58 1.26 14.58 13.04
N ARG A 59 1.56 13.40 12.50
CA ARG A 59 1.96 12.23 13.25
C ARG A 59 3.45 11.97 13.04
N LEU A 60 4.20 11.87 14.14
CA LEU A 60 5.64 11.70 14.14
C LEU A 60 5.95 10.23 14.48
N ALA A 61 6.37 9.46 13.48
CA ALA A 61 6.81 8.07 13.65
C ALA A 61 8.25 8.05 14.20
N ILE A 62 8.42 7.85 15.50
CA ILE A 62 9.71 7.98 16.20
C ILE A 62 10.18 6.63 16.77
N GLU A 63 11.34 6.17 16.31
CA GLU A 63 12.04 4.98 16.83
C GLU A 63 12.80 5.29 18.15
N TRP A 64 12.08 5.54 19.24
CA TRP A 64 12.70 5.86 20.53
C TRP A 64 13.64 4.76 21.03
N GLN A 65 13.27 3.49 20.84
CA GLN A 65 14.03 2.35 21.36
C GLN A 65 15.45 2.28 20.78
N SER A 66 15.63 2.64 19.51
CA SER A 66 16.94 2.68 18.85
C SER A 66 17.92 3.64 19.51
N TYR A 67 17.42 4.63 20.27
CA TYR A 67 18.22 5.64 20.97
C TYR A 67 18.28 5.43 22.49
N TRP A 68 17.56 4.43 23.01
CA TRP A 68 17.48 4.17 24.44
C TRP A 68 18.79 3.60 25.00
N ASN A 69 19.37 4.29 25.99
CA ASN A 69 20.62 3.85 26.63
C ASN A 69 20.43 3.28 28.05
N GLY A 70 19.18 3.08 28.48
CA GLY A 70 18.81 2.65 29.83
C GLY A 70 18.42 3.78 30.78
N SER A 71 18.63 5.05 30.40
CA SER A 71 18.19 6.22 31.18
C SER A 71 17.57 7.35 30.37
N ASP A 72 18.07 7.60 29.15
CA ASP A 72 17.64 8.70 28.28
C ASP A 72 17.75 8.31 26.79
N PHE A 73 17.34 9.24 25.91
CA PHE A 73 17.41 9.07 24.44
C PHE A 73 18.55 9.88 23.79
N GLY A 74 19.48 10.43 24.58
CA GLY A 74 20.59 11.24 24.10
C GLY A 74 20.14 12.46 23.27
N LYS A 75 20.65 12.59 22.04
CA LYS A 75 20.35 13.75 21.18
C LYS A 75 18.89 13.78 20.71
N LEU A 76 18.24 12.62 20.59
CA LEU A 76 16.86 12.51 20.12
C LEU A 76 15.91 13.34 20.98
N GLU A 77 16.18 13.49 22.29
CA GLU A 77 15.34 14.28 23.19
C GLU A 77 15.21 15.74 22.74
N THR A 78 16.34 16.36 22.36
CA THR A 78 16.34 17.75 21.92
C THR A 78 15.70 17.87 20.54
N THR A 79 16.05 16.96 19.62
CA THR A 79 15.46 16.85 18.28
C THR A 79 13.95 16.75 18.32
N ALA A 80 13.41 15.79 19.08
CA ALA A 80 11.98 15.54 19.18
C ALA A 80 11.23 16.73 19.79
N ILE A 81 11.80 17.37 20.83
CA ILE A 81 11.24 18.58 21.40
C ILE A 81 11.18 19.71 20.38
N ASP A 82 12.26 19.95 19.63
CA ASP A 82 12.31 21.06 18.68
C ASP A 82 11.35 20.84 17.50
N ILE A 83 11.29 19.60 16.97
CA ILE A 83 10.30 19.20 15.96
C ILE A 83 8.86 19.43 16.46
N VAL A 84 8.55 19.00 17.68
CA VAL A 84 7.22 19.19 18.28
C VAL A 84 6.90 20.68 18.44
N LYS A 85 7.86 21.50 18.89
CA LYS A 85 7.66 22.95 19.00
C LYS A 85 7.39 23.57 17.64
N ASP A 86 8.13 23.19 16.61
CA ASP A 86 7.99 23.79 15.28
C ASP A 86 6.64 23.44 14.65
N ALA A 87 6.17 22.20 14.82
CA ALA A 87 4.83 21.79 14.44
C ALA A 87 3.74 22.60 15.19
N ILE A 88 3.86 22.72 16.51
CA ILE A 88 2.92 23.49 17.34
C ILE A 88 2.92 24.98 16.96
N ASN A 89 4.10 25.57 16.75
CA ASN A 89 4.26 26.96 16.34
C ASN A 89 3.65 27.24 14.97
N SER A 90 3.63 26.23 14.10
CA SER A 90 2.94 26.26 12.80
C SER A 90 1.42 26.05 12.91
N GLY A 91 0.90 25.80 14.12
CA GLY A 91 -0.53 25.61 14.38
C GLY A 91 -1.03 24.23 13.97
N LEU A 92 -0.20 23.21 14.10
CA LEU A 92 -0.55 21.80 13.89
C LEU A 92 -0.76 21.09 15.23
N TYR A 93 -1.73 20.18 15.28
CA TYR A 93 -1.80 19.17 16.34
C TYR A 93 -0.71 18.12 16.13
N VAL A 94 -0.18 17.54 17.20
CA VAL A 94 0.98 16.63 17.13
C VAL A 94 0.68 15.32 17.84
N ILE A 95 0.85 14.22 17.13
CA ILE A 95 0.87 12.85 17.66
C ILE A 95 2.32 12.38 17.71
N VAL A 96 2.75 11.90 18.87
CA VAL A 96 4.04 11.24 19.08
C VAL A 96 3.77 9.77 19.40
N ASP A 97 4.36 8.87 18.63
CA ASP A 97 4.24 7.44 18.84
C ASP A 97 5.48 6.82 19.50
N LEU A 98 5.41 5.50 19.70
CA LEU A 98 6.57 4.64 19.78
C LEU A 98 6.58 3.72 18.55
N HIS A 99 7.54 3.95 17.64
CA HIS A 99 7.68 3.20 16.41
C HIS A 99 8.69 2.04 16.58
N HIS A 100 8.37 0.87 16.03
CA HIS A 100 9.22 -0.34 16.04
C HIS A 100 9.78 -0.75 17.42
N PHE A 101 8.91 -1.03 18.38
CA PHE A 101 9.32 -1.58 19.68
C PHE A 101 9.42 -3.11 19.65
N ILE A 102 10.44 -3.65 20.31
CA ILE A 102 10.58 -5.06 20.67
C ILE A 102 10.99 -5.16 22.14
N GLY A 103 10.23 -5.84 22.98
CA GLY A 103 10.63 -6.06 24.36
C GLY A 103 9.50 -6.42 25.31
N ASP A 104 9.81 -6.46 26.61
CA ASP A 104 8.81 -6.72 27.63
C ASP A 104 8.09 -5.44 28.10
N VAL A 105 6.98 -5.62 28.82
CA VAL A 105 6.19 -4.51 29.36
C VAL A 105 6.99 -3.61 30.31
N GLU A 106 7.98 -4.15 31.03
CA GLU A 106 8.80 -3.35 31.95
C GLU A 106 9.67 -2.35 31.18
N THR A 107 10.29 -2.82 30.09
CA THR A 107 11.06 -1.98 29.17
C THR A 107 10.15 -0.95 28.50
N PHE A 108 8.98 -1.37 28.01
CA PHE A 108 7.99 -0.51 27.38
C PHE A 108 7.55 0.64 28.30
N ILE A 109 7.18 0.34 29.55
CA ILE A 109 6.76 1.35 30.54
C ILE A 109 7.93 2.24 30.98
N THR A 110 9.15 1.70 31.03
CA THR A 110 10.34 2.50 31.34
C THR A 110 10.59 3.55 30.26
N ILE A 111 10.52 3.15 28.98
CA ILE A 111 10.64 4.06 27.83
C ILE A 111 9.52 5.09 27.86
N TRP A 112 8.27 4.68 28.03
CA TRP A 112 7.13 5.61 28.07
C TRP A 112 7.17 6.58 29.25
N SER A 113 7.70 6.18 30.40
CA SER A 113 7.92 7.07 31.54
C SER A 113 8.93 8.18 31.20
N ALA A 114 9.98 7.85 30.44
CA ALA A 114 10.94 8.83 29.94
C ALA A 114 10.31 9.77 28.90
N ILE A 115 9.54 9.24 27.94
CA ILE A 115 8.81 10.05 26.94
C ILE A 115 7.79 10.99 27.63
N GLN A 116 7.00 10.47 28.59
CA GLN A 116 6.06 11.26 29.39
C GLN A 116 6.78 12.44 30.09
N THR A 117 7.95 12.15 30.70
CA THR A 117 8.76 13.17 31.36
C THR A 117 9.26 14.24 30.37
N LEU A 118 9.63 13.83 29.17
CA LEU A 118 10.13 14.73 28.13
C LEU A 118 9.06 15.72 27.65
N PHE A 119 7.80 15.28 27.54
CA PHE A 119 6.69 16.08 27.02
C PHE A 119 5.72 16.62 28.09
N VAL A 120 6.13 16.64 29.36
CA VAL A 120 5.29 17.12 30.48
C VAL A 120 4.84 18.57 30.31
N ASP A 121 5.69 19.42 29.74
CA ASP A 121 5.38 20.83 29.46
C ASP A 121 4.59 21.04 28.15
N TYR A 122 4.25 19.94 27.45
CA TYR A 122 3.48 19.91 26.20
C TYR A 122 2.23 19.02 26.35
N PRO A 123 1.25 19.43 27.17
CA PRO A 123 0.06 18.61 27.46
C PRO A 123 -0.86 18.41 26.25
N ASP A 124 -0.71 19.24 25.20
CA ASP A 124 -1.45 19.12 23.94
C ASP A 124 -0.89 18.06 22.99
N VAL A 125 0.33 17.55 23.25
CA VAL A 125 0.90 16.43 22.48
C VAL A 125 0.15 15.16 22.83
N MET A 126 -0.27 14.44 21.80
CA MET A 126 -1.03 13.20 21.95
C MET A 126 -0.06 12.02 21.88
N PHE A 127 -0.29 11.01 22.71
CA PHE A 127 0.58 9.82 22.76
C PHE A 127 -0.08 8.63 22.09
N GLU A 128 0.62 8.01 21.15
CA GLU A 128 0.26 6.73 20.57
C GLU A 128 1.13 5.62 21.17
N PRO A 129 0.59 4.68 21.97
CA PRO A 129 1.39 3.75 22.77
C PRO A 129 2.37 2.89 21.98
N LEU A 130 1.96 2.42 20.80
CA LEU A 130 2.78 1.59 19.92
C LEU A 130 2.20 1.56 18.51
N ASN A 131 3.04 1.85 17.53
CA ASN A 131 2.75 1.61 16.13
C ASN A 131 2.72 0.10 15.82
N GLU A 132 1.65 -0.34 15.19
CA GLU A 132 1.48 -1.67 14.59
C GLU A 132 1.97 -2.84 15.46
N PRO A 133 1.37 -3.10 16.65
CA PRO A 133 1.67 -4.32 17.40
C PRO A 133 1.47 -5.56 16.51
N ARG A 134 2.49 -6.44 16.43
CA ARG A 134 2.55 -7.56 15.47
C ARG A 134 2.44 -8.93 16.16
N PRO A 135 1.66 -9.88 15.62
CA PRO A 135 1.37 -11.14 16.29
C PRO A 135 2.44 -12.24 16.14
N TYR A 136 3.69 -11.95 16.55
CA TYR A 136 4.79 -12.94 16.41
C TYR A 136 5.67 -13.11 17.66
N ASP A 137 6.07 -12.03 18.33
CA ASP A 137 7.07 -12.09 19.41
C ASP A 137 6.43 -12.00 20.80
N GLU A 138 6.15 -10.80 21.30
CA GLU A 138 5.50 -10.54 22.58
C GLU A 138 3.97 -10.44 22.50
N PHE A 139 3.41 -10.27 21.29
CA PHE A 139 1.98 -10.05 21.09
C PHE A 139 1.24 -11.27 20.52
N THR A 140 1.24 -12.38 21.24
CA THR A 140 0.71 -13.65 20.73
C THR A 140 -0.81 -13.68 20.50
N ASP A 141 -1.56 -12.79 21.17
CA ASP A 141 -3.02 -12.68 21.08
C ASP A 141 -3.52 -11.30 21.56
N GLY A 142 -4.83 -11.03 21.45
CA GLY A 142 -5.42 -9.78 21.93
C GLY A 142 -5.13 -9.46 23.40
N GLN A 143 -5.10 -10.48 24.26
CA GLN A 143 -4.84 -10.31 25.69
C GLN A 143 -3.42 -9.85 25.98
N SER A 144 -2.45 -10.29 25.18
CA SER A 144 -1.06 -9.85 25.29
C SER A 144 -0.92 -8.37 24.97
N TRP A 145 -1.61 -7.82 23.96
CA TRP A 145 -1.61 -6.38 23.70
C TRP A 145 -2.38 -5.59 24.76
N ALA A 146 -3.54 -6.10 25.20
CA ALA A 146 -4.31 -5.48 26.28
C ALA A 146 -3.48 -5.27 27.56
N TYR A 147 -2.59 -6.21 27.90
CA TYR A 147 -1.70 -6.09 29.05
C TYR A 147 -0.74 -4.88 28.97
N TYR A 148 -0.21 -4.59 27.77
CA TYR A 148 0.64 -3.40 27.55
C TYR A 148 -0.18 -2.11 27.62
N LEU A 149 -1.38 -2.09 27.03
CA LEU A 149 -2.29 -0.96 27.10
C LEU A 149 -2.68 -0.64 28.55
N GLU A 150 -3.06 -1.64 29.35
CA GLU A 150 -3.42 -1.43 30.76
C GLU A 150 -2.27 -0.82 31.58
N ALA A 151 -1.04 -1.32 31.36
CA ALA A 151 0.15 -0.78 32.00
C ALA A 151 0.44 0.66 31.55
N PHE A 152 0.31 0.94 30.25
CA PHE A 152 0.51 2.27 29.68
C PHE A 152 -0.48 3.28 30.24
N TYR A 153 -1.77 2.95 30.21
CA TYR A 153 -2.81 3.82 30.74
C TYR A 153 -2.62 4.09 32.22
N SER A 154 -2.24 3.07 33.00
CA SER A 154 -1.92 3.23 34.42
C SER A 154 -0.78 4.23 34.64
N LEU A 155 0.28 4.16 33.83
CA LEU A 155 1.40 5.10 33.88
C LEU A 155 0.97 6.53 33.50
N ILE A 156 0.28 6.69 32.37
CA ILE A 156 -0.05 8.03 31.85
C ILE A 156 -1.09 8.71 32.73
N ARG A 157 -2.17 8.02 33.08
CA ARG A 157 -3.29 8.59 33.85
C ARG A 157 -2.92 8.92 35.30
N ASP A 158 -1.86 8.32 35.87
CA ASP A 158 -1.36 8.67 37.22
C ASP A 158 -0.93 10.15 37.32
N ARG A 159 -0.38 10.71 36.24
CA ARG A 159 0.17 12.08 36.23
C ARG A 159 -0.55 13.00 35.26
N GLU A 160 -1.16 12.45 34.22
CA GLU A 160 -1.67 13.17 33.06
C GLU A 160 -3.05 12.66 32.68
N ALA A 161 -3.99 12.85 33.61
CA ALA A 161 -5.37 12.36 33.51
C ALA A 161 -6.12 12.81 32.24
N GLU A 162 -5.74 13.95 31.67
CA GLU A 162 -6.42 14.56 30.50
C GLU A 162 -5.60 14.45 29.19
N ARG A 163 -4.42 13.83 29.22
CA ARG A 163 -3.62 13.67 28.00
C ARG A 163 -4.36 12.75 27.02
N ILE A 164 -4.54 13.21 25.79
CA ILE A 164 -5.17 12.41 24.75
C ILE A 164 -4.26 11.23 24.39
N ILE A 165 -4.82 10.03 24.39
CA ILE A 165 -4.15 8.79 23.96
C ILE A 165 -4.74 8.37 22.62
N ILE A 166 -3.87 8.06 21.67
CA ILE A 166 -4.18 7.51 20.34
C ILE A 166 -3.95 6.00 20.43
N ALA A 167 -4.97 5.22 20.77
CA ALA A 167 -4.82 3.79 21.07
C ALA A 167 -4.97 2.92 19.82
N GLY A 168 -3.89 2.28 19.41
CA GLY A 168 -3.90 1.31 18.31
C GLY A 168 -4.39 -0.08 18.69
N THR A 169 -4.84 -0.86 17.71
CA THR A 169 -5.22 -2.28 17.85
C THR A 169 -4.04 -3.23 17.57
N LEU A 170 -4.18 -4.51 17.93
CA LEU A 170 -3.27 -5.57 17.46
C LEU A 170 -3.39 -5.76 15.93
N ASN A 171 -2.54 -6.62 15.35
CA ASN A 171 -2.55 -6.96 13.93
C ASN A 171 -2.25 -5.75 13.05
N TRP A 172 -1.13 -5.07 13.30
CA TRP A 172 -0.73 -3.89 12.51
C TRP A 172 -1.77 -2.76 12.56
N ASN A 173 -2.37 -2.53 13.73
CA ASN A 173 -3.45 -1.56 13.92
C ASN A 173 -4.64 -1.75 12.94
N GLN A 174 -4.93 -2.98 12.52
CA GLN A 174 -6.07 -3.25 11.64
C GLN A 174 -7.39 -3.24 12.41
N ALA A 175 -8.48 -2.96 11.70
CA ALA A 175 -9.84 -2.97 12.25
C ALA A 175 -10.21 -4.33 12.87
N SER A 176 -9.65 -5.44 12.36
CA SER A 176 -9.83 -6.79 12.89
C SER A 176 -9.35 -7.00 14.32
N GLY A 177 -8.53 -6.09 14.86
CA GLY A 177 -8.09 -6.10 16.26
C GLY A 177 -8.97 -5.27 17.22
N LEU A 178 -10.08 -4.69 16.76
CA LEU A 178 -10.95 -3.82 17.58
C LEU A 178 -11.60 -4.57 18.75
N ASP A 179 -12.01 -5.82 18.53
CA ASP A 179 -12.68 -6.66 19.55
C ASP A 179 -11.77 -7.00 20.74
N ASP A 180 -10.45 -6.89 20.57
CA ASP A 180 -9.45 -7.20 21.58
C ASP A 180 -9.08 -5.99 22.47
N LEU A 181 -9.63 -4.80 22.20
CA LEU A 181 -9.33 -3.62 23.00
C LEU A 181 -9.90 -3.74 24.44
N PRO A 182 -9.09 -3.50 25.49
CA PRO A 182 -9.54 -3.66 26.87
C PRO A 182 -10.50 -2.55 27.32
N ASP A 183 -11.28 -2.83 28.37
CA ASP A 183 -12.25 -1.90 28.96
C ASP A 183 -11.62 -0.54 29.35
N ILE A 184 -10.35 -0.51 29.77
CA ILE A 184 -9.67 0.74 30.12
C ILE A 184 -9.54 1.69 28.94
N VAL A 185 -9.43 1.17 27.72
CA VAL A 185 -9.41 1.94 26.47
C VAL A 185 -10.83 2.35 26.13
N ASN A 186 -11.75 1.38 26.08
CA ASN A 186 -13.13 1.57 25.62
C ASN A 186 -13.95 2.54 26.50
N ASN A 187 -13.55 2.76 27.76
CA ASN A 187 -14.27 3.61 28.71
C ASN A 187 -13.56 4.93 29.05
N ASP A 188 -12.42 5.25 28.43
CA ASP A 188 -11.66 6.48 28.71
C ASP A 188 -12.13 7.66 27.83
N GLU A 189 -12.51 8.79 28.46
CA GLU A 189 -13.04 9.96 27.75
C GLU A 189 -11.96 10.77 26.98
N TYR A 190 -10.68 10.41 27.14
CA TYR A 190 -9.52 11.05 26.51
C TYR A 190 -8.82 10.12 25.52
N THR A 191 -9.48 9.03 25.12
CA THR A 191 -8.95 8.07 24.14
C THR A 191 -9.58 8.26 22.77
N ILE A 192 -8.72 8.18 21.74
CA ILE A 192 -9.08 8.07 20.34
C ILE A 192 -8.51 6.74 19.85
N VAL A 193 -9.32 5.88 19.23
CA VAL A 193 -8.81 4.63 18.65
C VAL A 193 -8.19 4.91 17.29
N SER A 194 -6.99 4.38 17.06
CA SER A 194 -6.20 4.55 15.84
C SER A 194 -6.16 3.26 15.04
N LEU A 195 -6.41 3.35 13.74
CA LEU A 195 -6.35 2.23 12.82
C LEU A 195 -5.52 2.57 11.59
N HIS A 196 -4.89 1.57 10.98
CA HIS A 196 -4.14 1.70 9.74
C HIS A 196 -4.92 1.05 8.59
N GLN A 197 -5.23 1.85 7.57
CA GLN A 197 -5.99 1.40 6.41
C GLN A 197 -5.08 1.28 5.19
N TYR A 198 -4.78 0.04 4.80
CA TYR A 198 -4.01 -0.28 3.61
C TYR A 198 -4.70 -1.32 2.71
N ALA A 199 -5.96 -1.66 2.98
CA ALA A 199 -6.66 -2.67 2.22
C ALA A 199 -7.04 -2.19 0.79
N PRO A 200 -6.84 -3.02 -0.25
CA PRO A 200 -6.09 -4.28 -0.24
C PRO A 200 -4.57 -4.02 -0.24
N GLN A 201 -3.82 -4.68 0.65
CA GLN A 201 -2.37 -4.45 0.78
C GLN A 201 -1.61 -4.78 -0.50
N THR A 202 -2.08 -5.77 -1.27
CA THR A 202 -1.50 -6.11 -2.58
C THR A 202 -1.53 -4.93 -3.56
N PHE A 203 -2.48 -3.99 -3.43
CA PHE A 203 -2.45 -2.77 -4.25
C PHE A 203 -1.59 -1.68 -3.60
N THR A 204 -1.76 -1.44 -2.30
CA THR A 204 -1.13 -0.29 -1.61
C THR A 204 0.37 -0.46 -1.40
N HIS A 205 0.87 -1.70 -1.36
CA HIS A 205 2.28 -2.04 -1.15
C HIS A 205 2.94 -2.68 -2.38
N GLN A 206 2.29 -2.67 -3.55
CA GLN A 206 2.94 -3.16 -4.76
C GLN A 206 4.30 -2.47 -4.96
N GLY A 207 5.35 -3.24 -5.20
CA GLY A 207 6.70 -2.73 -5.38
C GLY A 207 7.44 -2.30 -4.13
N THR A 208 6.93 -2.53 -2.91
CA THR A 208 7.73 -2.28 -1.68
C THR A 208 8.79 -3.33 -1.46
N ASP A 209 8.45 -4.59 -1.73
CA ASP A 209 9.32 -5.76 -1.58
C ASP A 209 8.78 -6.96 -2.38
N SER A 210 9.56 -8.05 -2.39
CA SER A 210 9.28 -9.25 -3.19
C SER A 210 7.91 -9.90 -2.95
N GLN A 211 7.30 -9.72 -1.77
CA GLN A 211 6.02 -10.34 -1.46
C GLN A 211 4.87 -9.73 -2.29
N TYR A 212 5.06 -8.53 -2.83
CA TYR A 212 4.06 -7.82 -3.64
C TYR A 212 4.44 -7.68 -5.12
N ASP A 213 5.53 -8.32 -5.56
CA ASP A 213 6.01 -8.23 -6.95
C ASP A 213 4.94 -8.69 -7.95
N ASN A 214 4.16 -9.73 -7.64
CA ASN A 214 3.10 -10.25 -8.50
C ASN A 214 1.91 -9.30 -8.73
N THR A 215 1.92 -8.14 -8.09
CA THR A 215 0.90 -7.09 -8.22
C THR A 215 1.46 -5.76 -8.71
N LEU A 216 2.71 -5.74 -9.14
CA LEU A 216 3.34 -4.57 -9.77
C LEU A 216 2.55 -4.09 -10.98
N GLY A 217 2.34 -2.77 -11.07
CA GLY A 217 1.52 -2.13 -12.10
C GLY A 217 0.01 -2.38 -11.98
N SER A 218 -0.46 -3.00 -10.89
CA SER A 218 -1.89 -3.21 -10.68
C SER A 218 -2.63 -1.88 -10.49
N THR A 219 -3.86 -1.81 -11.02
CA THR A 219 -4.67 -0.59 -11.07
C THR A 219 -5.84 -0.62 -10.09
N TRP A 220 -6.29 0.58 -9.70
CA TRP A 220 -7.45 0.78 -8.83
C TRP A 220 -8.37 1.85 -9.42
N SER A 221 -9.50 1.42 -9.98
CA SER A 221 -10.45 2.27 -10.71
C SER A 221 -11.74 2.51 -9.93
N ALA A 222 -11.73 2.22 -8.62
CA ALA A 222 -12.91 2.27 -7.76
C ALA A 222 -14.08 1.42 -8.29
N THR A 223 -13.84 0.23 -8.85
CA THR A 223 -14.95 -0.67 -9.23
C THR A 223 -15.77 -1.06 -8.01
N GLU A 224 -17.00 -1.55 -8.19
CA GLU A 224 -17.85 -1.99 -7.06
C GLU A 224 -17.15 -3.02 -6.17
N THR A 225 -16.44 -3.99 -6.76
CA THR A 225 -15.64 -4.97 -6.02
C THR A 225 -14.49 -4.33 -5.25
N GLN A 226 -13.78 -3.39 -5.88
CA GLN A 226 -12.66 -2.67 -5.25
C GLN A 226 -13.11 -1.79 -4.08
N ARG A 227 -14.24 -1.08 -4.25
CA ARG A 227 -14.86 -0.28 -3.19
C ARG A 227 -15.34 -1.17 -2.05
N GLY A 228 -15.95 -2.31 -2.35
CA GLY A 228 -16.43 -3.26 -1.34
C GLY A 228 -15.34 -3.75 -0.37
N VAL A 229 -14.07 -3.81 -0.80
CA VAL A 229 -12.94 -4.12 0.09
C VAL A 229 -12.71 -3.00 1.11
N VAL A 230 -12.73 -1.75 0.68
CA VAL A 230 -12.58 -0.58 1.55
C VAL A 230 -13.81 -0.44 2.44
N ASP A 231 -15.01 -0.56 1.87
CA ASP A 231 -16.29 -0.44 2.57
C ASP A 231 -16.41 -1.48 3.69
N GLY A 232 -15.94 -2.72 3.47
CA GLY A 232 -15.93 -3.76 4.50
C GLY A 232 -15.11 -3.38 5.74
N VAL A 233 -13.97 -2.70 5.56
CA VAL A 233 -13.18 -2.17 6.69
C VAL A 233 -13.96 -1.08 7.43
N ILE A 234 -14.64 -0.19 6.70
CA ILE A 234 -15.46 0.87 7.29
C ILE A 234 -16.65 0.28 8.07
N ASP A 235 -17.26 -0.78 7.55
CA ASP A 235 -18.37 -1.46 8.22
C ASP A 235 -17.93 -2.13 9.53
N GLU A 236 -16.76 -2.77 9.56
CA GLU A 236 -16.16 -3.32 10.78
C GLU A 236 -15.92 -2.24 11.85
N ILE A 237 -15.41 -1.07 11.45
CA ILE A 237 -15.24 0.08 12.35
C ILE A 237 -16.59 0.57 12.89
N LYS A 238 -17.62 0.60 12.05
CA LYS A 238 -18.97 1.02 12.46
C LYS A 238 -19.59 0.07 13.48
N GLU A 239 -19.41 -1.24 13.30
CA GLU A 239 -19.88 -2.24 14.27
C GLU A 239 -19.26 -1.98 15.66
N TYR A 240 -17.96 -1.65 15.71
CA TYR A 240 -17.30 -1.25 16.94
C TYR A 240 -17.86 0.05 17.54
N ILE A 241 -18.10 1.09 16.73
CA ILE A 241 -18.69 2.36 17.19
C ILE A 241 -20.12 2.16 17.71
N GLU A 242 -20.89 1.21 17.17
CA GLU A 242 -22.22 0.88 17.71
C GLU A 242 -22.16 0.36 19.15
N LEU A 243 -21.10 -0.38 19.49
CA LEU A 243 -20.83 -0.86 20.85
C LEU A 243 -20.29 0.27 21.76
N TYR A 244 -19.46 1.15 21.20
CA TYR A 244 -18.78 2.24 21.91
C TYR A 244 -19.03 3.61 21.25
N PRO A 245 -20.26 4.17 21.36
CA PRO A 245 -20.69 5.35 20.59
C PRO A 245 -19.95 6.65 20.94
N ASN A 246 -19.21 6.66 22.05
CA ASN A 246 -18.40 7.79 22.47
C ASN A 246 -16.95 7.70 22.01
N MET A 247 -16.56 6.60 21.33
CA MET A 247 -15.19 6.38 20.89
C MET A 247 -14.96 7.05 19.52
N PRO A 248 -14.13 8.10 19.44
CA PRO A 248 -13.72 8.64 18.16
C PRO A 248 -12.65 7.76 17.49
N ILE A 249 -12.66 7.77 16.15
CA ILE A 249 -11.70 7.02 15.33
C ILE A 249 -10.76 7.98 14.60
N ASN A 250 -9.48 7.62 14.62
CA ASN A 250 -8.42 8.17 13.81
C ASN A 250 -7.91 7.07 12.86
N ILE A 251 -7.73 7.40 11.59
CA ILE A 251 -6.97 6.56 10.66
C ILE A 251 -5.52 7.04 10.68
N GLY A 252 -4.70 6.44 11.55
CA GLY A 252 -3.32 6.86 11.82
C GLY A 252 -2.39 6.73 10.62
N GLU A 253 -2.70 5.80 9.73
CA GLU A 253 -2.02 5.66 8.46
C GLU A 253 -2.97 5.20 7.36
N PHE A 254 -2.81 5.79 6.19
CA PHE A 254 -3.35 5.27 4.94
C PHE A 254 -2.55 5.87 3.78
N GLY A 255 -2.28 5.08 2.75
CA GLY A 255 -1.51 5.54 1.62
C GLY A 255 -1.28 4.44 0.60
N VAL A 256 -0.70 4.82 -0.53
CA VAL A 256 -0.31 3.92 -1.60
C VAL A 256 1.13 4.21 -2.00
N TYR A 257 1.97 3.19 -1.97
CA TYR A 257 3.38 3.27 -2.39
C TYR A 257 3.43 3.72 -3.86
N HIS A 258 4.43 4.50 -4.25
CA HIS A 258 4.54 5.00 -5.64
C HIS A 258 5.92 4.84 -6.24
N LYS A 259 6.73 3.99 -5.63
CA LYS A 259 8.05 3.61 -6.14
C LYS A 259 8.05 2.12 -6.45
N VAL A 260 9.21 1.63 -6.87
CA VAL A 260 9.52 0.21 -6.92
C VAL A 260 10.86 0.01 -6.21
N HIS A 261 11.01 -1.11 -5.51
CA HIS A 261 12.29 -1.51 -4.94
C HIS A 261 13.29 -1.91 -6.04
N ASP A 262 14.54 -2.11 -5.64
CA ASP A 262 15.63 -2.38 -6.58
C ASP A 262 15.38 -3.64 -7.42
N GLY A 263 15.54 -3.53 -8.74
CA GLY A 263 15.44 -4.67 -9.67
C GLY A 263 14.31 -4.58 -10.70
N PHE A 264 13.42 -3.60 -10.56
CA PHE A 264 12.35 -3.33 -11.51
C PHE A 264 12.48 -1.94 -12.14
N GLU A 265 11.98 -1.79 -13.37
CA GLU A 265 11.96 -0.49 -14.02
C GLU A 265 10.97 0.47 -13.35
N PRO A 266 11.27 1.78 -13.24
CA PRO A 266 10.41 2.71 -12.49
C PRO A 266 9.01 2.90 -13.06
N TYR A 267 8.79 2.56 -14.33
CA TYR A 267 7.45 2.60 -14.94
C TYR A 267 6.51 1.51 -14.42
N ASN A 268 7.00 0.54 -13.65
CA ASN A 268 6.18 -0.46 -12.96
C ASN A 268 5.64 0.04 -11.61
N ALA A 269 6.02 1.25 -11.20
CA ALA A 269 5.48 1.89 -10.01
C ALA A 269 3.96 1.99 -10.07
N THR A 270 3.33 2.10 -8.90
CA THR A 270 1.88 2.17 -8.80
C THR A 270 1.32 3.29 -9.69
N PRO A 271 0.35 2.97 -10.57
CA PRO A 271 -0.13 3.95 -11.53
C PRO A 271 -0.78 5.17 -10.85
N GLU A 272 -0.45 6.38 -11.31
CA GLU A 272 -0.71 7.62 -10.55
C GLU A 272 -2.20 7.95 -10.36
N TYR A 273 -3.04 7.66 -11.36
CA TYR A 273 -4.49 7.86 -11.28
C TYR A 273 -5.13 6.82 -10.38
N SER A 274 -4.60 5.59 -10.38
CA SER A 274 -5.02 4.55 -9.45
C SER A 274 -4.70 4.92 -7.99
N ARG A 275 -3.47 5.40 -7.76
CA ARG A 275 -2.98 5.88 -6.47
C ARG A 275 -3.88 6.98 -5.92
N ARG A 276 -4.07 8.06 -6.68
CA ARG A 276 -4.94 9.19 -6.32
C ARG A 276 -6.34 8.73 -5.95
N ARG A 277 -6.93 7.86 -6.79
CA ARG A 277 -8.33 7.45 -6.63
C ARG A 277 -8.55 6.59 -5.39
N TRP A 278 -7.63 5.68 -5.08
CA TRP A 278 -7.71 4.90 -3.85
C TRP A 278 -7.64 5.81 -2.62
N VAL A 279 -6.73 6.80 -2.64
CA VAL A 279 -6.58 7.78 -1.55
C VAL A 279 -7.84 8.62 -1.40
N GLU A 280 -8.37 9.16 -2.51
CA GLU A 280 -9.58 9.98 -2.51
C GLU A 280 -10.80 9.22 -1.98
N TYR A 281 -10.97 7.95 -2.40
CA TYR A 281 -12.08 7.12 -1.94
C TYR A 281 -12.02 6.85 -0.43
N ASN A 282 -10.84 6.50 0.09
CA ASN A 282 -10.65 6.31 1.53
C ASN A 282 -10.89 7.62 2.30
N ALA A 283 -10.35 8.74 1.82
CA ALA A 283 -10.57 10.05 2.42
C ALA A 283 -12.07 10.45 2.42
N LEU A 284 -12.81 10.12 1.35
CA LEU A 284 -14.27 10.30 1.29
C LEU A 284 -14.97 9.46 2.36
N CYS A 285 -14.61 8.18 2.49
CA CYS A 285 -15.15 7.30 3.53
C CYS A 285 -14.88 7.86 4.93
N PHE A 286 -13.66 8.33 5.21
CA PHE A 286 -13.32 8.90 6.52
C PHE A 286 -14.12 10.16 6.82
N LYS A 287 -14.23 11.07 5.84
CA LYS A 287 -15.04 12.28 5.93
C LYS A 287 -16.50 11.97 6.18
N ASN A 288 -17.07 10.99 5.49
CA ASN A 288 -18.48 10.60 5.64
C ASN A 288 -18.79 9.97 7.01
N ASN A 289 -17.77 9.44 7.70
CA ASN A 289 -17.89 8.84 9.02
C ASN A 289 -17.29 9.69 10.16
N ASN A 290 -16.82 10.91 9.86
CA ASN A 290 -16.18 11.83 10.80
C ASN A 290 -14.92 11.27 11.49
N PHE A 291 -14.14 10.48 10.76
CA PHE A 291 -12.83 10.03 11.23
C PHE A 291 -11.78 11.11 10.96
N SER A 292 -10.87 11.34 11.91
CA SER A 292 -9.62 12.04 11.60
C SER A 292 -8.70 11.09 10.86
N SER A 293 -7.68 11.61 10.19
CA SER A 293 -6.72 10.76 9.50
C SER A 293 -5.34 11.39 9.42
N CYS A 294 -4.32 10.56 9.20
CA CYS A 294 -2.97 10.98 8.84
C CYS A 294 -2.54 10.21 7.59
N TYR A 295 -2.29 10.92 6.48
CA TYR A 295 -1.80 10.29 5.26
C TYR A 295 -0.37 9.77 5.47
N TRP A 296 -0.07 8.56 5.00
CA TRP A 296 1.27 8.00 4.96
C TRP A 296 1.83 8.16 3.55
N GLU A 297 2.92 8.89 3.31
CA GLU A 297 3.62 9.83 4.21
C GLU A 297 4.09 11.06 3.42
N PHE A 298 4.80 11.98 4.09
CA PHE A 298 5.11 13.29 3.51
C PHE A 298 6.05 13.22 2.30
N GLU A 299 7.17 12.48 2.30
CA GLU A 299 8.26 12.72 1.34
C GLU A 299 9.04 11.50 0.81
N LYS A 300 8.77 10.29 1.30
CA LYS A 300 9.52 9.07 0.94
C LYS A 300 8.75 8.19 -0.06
N GLY A 301 8.55 6.92 0.28
CA GLY A 301 8.02 5.87 -0.60
C GLY A 301 6.53 6.01 -0.91
N PHE A 302 5.81 6.70 -0.02
CA PHE A 302 4.40 7.07 -0.18
C PHE A 302 4.25 8.60 -0.31
N GLY A 303 5.38 9.32 -0.36
CA GLY A 303 5.51 10.77 -0.37
C GLY A 303 4.59 11.52 -1.32
N ILE A 304 4.12 12.69 -0.87
CA ILE A 304 3.45 13.70 -1.71
C ILE A 304 4.29 14.96 -1.88
N TYR A 305 5.40 15.07 -1.18
CA TYR A 305 6.38 16.14 -1.29
C TYR A 305 7.68 15.59 -1.88
N ASN A 306 8.22 16.28 -2.87
CA ASN A 306 9.55 15.99 -3.42
C ASN A 306 10.56 16.97 -2.81
N PRO A 307 11.40 16.55 -1.85
CA PRO A 307 12.34 17.45 -1.18
C PRO A 307 13.47 17.94 -2.09
N ASN A 308 13.79 17.20 -3.16
CA ASN A 308 14.81 17.62 -4.14
C ASN A 308 14.30 18.73 -5.06
N ALA A 309 13.01 18.69 -5.42
CA ALA A 309 12.38 19.68 -6.29
C ALA A 309 11.74 20.83 -5.49
N GLY A 310 11.44 20.64 -4.21
CA GLY A 310 10.66 21.55 -3.40
C GLY A 310 9.20 21.65 -3.89
N VAL A 311 8.62 20.54 -4.35
CA VAL A 311 7.30 20.51 -4.99
C VAL A 311 6.37 19.56 -4.24
N LEU A 312 5.17 20.04 -3.93
CA LEU A 312 4.07 19.26 -3.38
C LEU A 312 3.16 18.77 -4.52
N ASP A 313 2.69 17.53 -4.44
CA ASP A 313 1.68 16.96 -5.31
C ASP A 313 0.30 17.49 -4.91
N GLU A 314 -0.05 18.66 -5.45
CA GLU A 314 -1.33 19.34 -5.19
C GLU A 314 -2.55 18.46 -5.53
N VAL A 315 -2.42 17.56 -6.52
CA VAL A 315 -3.51 16.66 -6.91
C VAL A 315 -3.76 15.62 -5.82
N MET A 316 -2.69 15.09 -5.21
CA MET A 316 -2.82 14.20 -4.07
C MET A 316 -3.29 14.93 -2.80
N VAL A 317 -2.83 16.17 -2.59
CA VAL A 317 -3.32 17.01 -1.48
C VAL A 317 -4.83 17.22 -1.59
N ASP A 318 -5.34 17.56 -2.78
CA ASP A 318 -6.77 17.72 -3.01
C ASP A 318 -7.54 16.41 -2.76
N ALA A 319 -6.99 15.27 -3.20
CA ALA A 319 -7.58 13.95 -2.93
C ALA A 319 -7.70 13.65 -1.43
N ILE A 320 -6.73 14.08 -0.63
CA ILE A 320 -6.72 13.85 0.83
C ILE A 320 -7.65 14.83 1.56
N LEU A 321 -7.55 16.13 1.25
CA LEU A 321 -8.20 17.20 2.01
C LEU A 321 -9.62 17.51 1.53
N TYR A 322 -9.86 17.37 0.23
CA TYR A 322 -11.12 17.76 -0.42
C TYR A 322 -11.72 16.61 -1.25
N PRO A 323 -11.85 15.39 -0.70
CA PRO A 323 -12.35 14.25 -1.45
C PRO A 323 -13.79 14.50 -1.93
N GLN A 324 -14.03 14.15 -3.19
CA GLN A 324 -15.33 14.25 -3.85
C GLN A 324 -15.98 12.88 -4.01
N GLU A 325 -17.30 12.88 -4.21
CA GLU A 325 -18.00 11.71 -4.73
C GLU A 325 -17.39 11.31 -6.07
N ILE A 326 -17.01 10.04 -6.20
CA ILE A 326 -16.35 9.54 -7.41
C ILE A 326 -17.45 9.28 -8.46
N PRO A 327 -17.48 10.02 -9.59
CA PRO A 327 -18.56 9.95 -10.57
C PRO A 327 -18.47 8.66 -11.42
N LEU A 328 -19.28 8.55 -12.49
CA LEU A 328 -19.15 7.48 -13.49
C LEU A 328 -17.71 7.41 -14.02
N VAL A 329 -16.96 6.42 -13.55
CA VAL A 329 -15.53 6.26 -13.86
C VAL A 329 -15.39 5.46 -15.15
N PRO A 330 -14.44 5.84 -16.02
CA PRO A 330 -13.91 4.90 -17.00
C PRO A 330 -13.61 3.54 -16.37
N THR A 331 -13.88 2.46 -17.10
CA THR A 331 -13.46 1.11 -16.66
C THR A 331 -12.90 0.37 -17.86
N ILE A 332 -11.70 -0.21 -17.74
CA ILE A 332 -11.13 -1.03 -18.81
C ILE A 332 -11.78 -2.41 -18.79
N THR A 333 -12.43 -2.78 -19.88
CA THR A 333 -13.06 -4.10 -20.06
C THR A 333 -12.18 -5.04 -20.89
N THR A 334 -11.28 -4.51 -21.70
CA THR A 334 -10.22 -5.28 -22.37
C THR A 334 -8.96 -4.43 -22.40
N ASN A 335 -7.92 -4.90 -21.72
CA ASN A 335 -6.68 -4.16 -21.55
C ASN A 335 -5.71 -4.39 -22.71
N ILE A 336 -4.58 -3.68 -22.69
CA ILE A 336 -3.48 -3.91 -23.62
C ILE A 336 -2.63 -5.11 -23.17
N ASP A 337 -1.99 -5.80 -24.11
CA ASP A 337 -1.06 -6.89 -23.79
C ASP A 337 0.20 -6.36 -23.07
N GLU A 338 0.72 -7.11 -22.10
CA GLU A 338 1.90 -6.71 -21.32
C GLU A 338 3.20 -6.72 -22.15
N VAL A 339 3.26 -7.56 -23.18
CA VAL A 339 4.35 -7.58 -24.17
C VAL A 339 3.78 -7.55 -25.57
N ASP A 340 4.44 -6.78 -26.43
CA ASP A 340 4.11 -6.72 -27.85
C ASP A 340 5.36 -6.75 -28.73
N TYR A 341 5.24 -7.34 -29.92
CA TYR A 341 6.29 -7.39 -30.93
C TYR A 341 5.94 -6.53 -32.15
N ALA A 342 6.69 -5.46 -32.34
CA ALA A 342 6.66 -4.68 -33.57
C ALA A 342 7.61 -5.28 -34.60
N ILE A 343 7.06 -6.08 -35.53
CA ILE A 343 7.86 -6.71 -36.60
C ILE A 343 8.37 -5.65 -37.58
N ILE A 344 9.68 -5.63 -37.83
CA ILE A 344 10.33 -4.71 -38.76
C ILE A 344 9.63 -4.74 -40.13
N ASN A 345 9.49 -3.56 -40.74
CA ASN A 345 8.76 -3.32 -42.00
C ASN A 345 7.24 -3.54 -41.94
N SER A 346 6.65 -3.70 -40.76
CA SER A 346 5.20 -3.77 -40.57
C SER A 346 4.66 -2.53 -39.87
N LYS A 347 3.37 -2.25 -40.07
CA LYS A 347 2.64 -1.34 -39.17
C LYS A 347 2.28 -2.09 -37.90
N TYR A 348 2.25 -1.38 -36.79
CA TYR A 348 1.84 -1.92 -35.50
C TYR A 348 0.61 -1.16 -34.99
N SER A 349 -0.20 -1.82 -34.17
CA SER A 349 -1.29 -1.17 -33.45
C SER A 349 -1.53 -1.77 -32.08
N VAL A 350 -1.89 -0.92 -31.13
CA VAL A 350 -2.43 -1.30 -29.81
C VAL A 350 -3.89 -0.90 -29.73
N SER A 351 -4.68 -1.66 -28.99
CA SER A 351 -6.08 -1.37 -28.72
C SER A 351 -6.44 -1.68 -27.29
N LEU A 352 -7.41 -0.94 -26.79
CA LEU A 352 -8.01 -1.08 -25.47
C LEU A 352 -9.51 -0.86 -25.61
N THR A 353 -10.28 -1.56 -24.80
CA THR A 353 -11.74 -1.36 -24.68
C THR A 353 -12.06 -0.86 -23.29
N ALA A 354 -12.86 0.20 -23.21
CA ALA A 354 -13.30 0.79 -21.96
C ALA A 354 -14.79 1.13 -21.99
N GLU A 355 -15.40 1.16 -20.82
CA GLU A 355 -16.72 1.77 -20.58
C GLU A 355 -16.55 3.17 -20.02
N ASN A 356 -17.55 4.03 -20.20
CA ASN A 356 -17.60 5.39 -19.67
C ASN A 356 -16.37 6.26 -20.02
N ALA A 357 -15.76 6.06 -21.19
CA ALA A 357 -14.63 6.84 -21.67
C ALA A 357 -14.83 7.26 -23.13
N ASP A 358 -14.45 8.48 -23.46
CA ASP A 358 -14.60 9.08 -24.80
C ASP A 358 -13.31 9.72 -25.33
N GLU A 359 -12.34 10.01 -24.46
CA GLU A 359 -11.03 10.52 -24.80
C GLU A 359 -9.94 9.51 -24.45
N PHE A 360 -8.96 9.35 -25.35
CA PHE A 360 -7.87 8.39 -25.14
C PHE A 360 -6.53 8.97 -25.58
N GLN A 361 -5.49 8.67 -24.81
CA GLN A 361 -4.12 9.10 -25.10
C GLN A 361 -3.16 7.92 -25.00
N LEU A 362 -2.29 7.74 -26.01
CA LEU A 362 -1.19 6.79 -25.96
C LEU A 362 0.05 7.50 -25.42
N GLN A 363 0.64 6.97 -24.35
CA GLN A 363 1.86 7.50 -23.74
C GLN A 363 3.03 6.54 -23.89
N GLN A 364 4.24 7.08 -23.96
CA GLN A 364 5.50 6.36 -23.91
C GLN A 364 6.31 6.85 -22.71
N TYR A 365 6.91 5.92 -21.97
CA TYR A 365 7.80 6.27 -20.86
C TYR A 365 9.16 6.74 -21.38
N ASP A 366 9.68 7.82 -20.80
CA ASP A 366 11.02 8.34 -21.04
C ASP A 366 11.89 8.04 -19.81
N SER A 367 12.86 7.14 -19.99
CA SER A 367 13.77 6.71 -18.93
C SER A 367 14.80 7.78 -18.55
N GLU A 368 15.07 8.77 -19.40
CA GLU A 368 16.02 9.85 -19.08
C GLU A 368 15.41 10.85 -18.11
N THR A 369 14.10 11.14 -18.27
CA THR A 369 13.37 12.10 -17.45
C THR A 369 12.56 11.44 -16.33
N GLY A 370 12.31 10.14 -16.43
CA GLY A 370 11.47 9.39 -15.49
C GLY A 370 9.97 9.73 -15.62
N SER A 371 9.49 9.99 -16.83
CA SER A 371 8.13 10.53 -17.04
C SER A 371 7.41 9.93 -18.24
N TRP A 372 6.07 9.91 -18.19
CA TRP A 372 5.20 9.52 -19.29
C TRP A 372 4.94 10.68 -20.26
N ASN A 373 5.17 10.46 -21.56
CA ASN A 373 4.99 11.45 -22.62
C ASN A 373 3.89 11.02 -23.61
N THR A 374 2.93 11.91 -23.90
CA THR A 374 1.87 11.64 -24.87
C THR A 374 2.40 11.64 -26.31
N LEU A 375 2.06 10.59 -27.06
CA LEU A 375 2.47 10.42 -28.45
C LEU A 375 1.48 11.03 -29.42
N THR A 376 1.99 11.76 -30.41
CA THR A 376 1.17 12.43 -31.44
C THR A 376 1.23 11.78 -32.82
N ASN A 377 2.17 10.86 -33.05
CA ASN A 377 2.46 10.30 -34.39
C ASN A 377 1.69 9.00 -34.72
N TYR A 378 0.46 8.87 -34.22
CA TYR A 378 -0.40 7.69 -34.39
C TYR A 378 -1.72 8.07 -35.04
N ASN A 379 -2.27 7.15 -35.84
CA ASN A 379 -3.66 7.22 -36.28
C ASN A 379 -4.52 6.56 -35.22
N GLN A 380 -5.48 7.31 -34.69
CA GLN A 380 -6.42 6.83 -33.69
C GLN A 380 -7.77 6.55 -34.34
N THR A 381 -8.34 5.39 -34.03
CA THR A 381 -9.71 5.02 -34.38
C THR A 381 -10.45 4.69 -33.09
N ILE A 382 -11.62 5.29 -32.89
CA ILE A 382 -12.51 5.02 -31.76
C ILE A 382 -13.77 4.38 -32.34
N THR A 383 -14.21 3.26 -31.76
CA THR A 383 -15.38 2.49 -32.21
C THR A 383 -16.26 2.17 -31.01
N GLU A 384 -17.52 2.58 -31.05
CA GLU A 384 -18.53 2.19 -30.07
C GLU A 384 -19.03 0.76 -30.39
N ASN A 385 -19.03 -0.10 -29.39
CA ASN A 385 -19.46 -1.50 -29.49
C ASN A 385 -20.96 -1.64 -29.17
N GLU A 386 -21.56 -2.78 -29.53
CA GLU A 386 -23.01 -3.02 -29.34
C GLU A 386 -23.44 -3.05 -27.86
N ASP A 387 -22.50 -3.34 -26.95
CA ASP A 387 -22.72 -3.36 -25.49
C ASP A 387 -22.55 -1.99 -24.82
N GLY A 388 -22.23 -0.94 -25.60
CA GLY A 388 -21.99 0.41 -25.10
C GLY A 388 -20.55 0.69 -24.65
N THR A 389 -19.67 -0.31 -24.71
CA THR A 389 -18.23 -0.09 -24.51
C THR A 389 -17.61 0.60 -25.73
N VAL A 390 -16.43 1.20 -25.55
CA VAL A 390 -15.69 1.93 -26.59
C VAL A 390 -14.31 1.28 -26.77
N THR A 391 -14.04 0.82 -27.99
CA THR A 391 -12.72 0.33 -28.38
C THR A 391 -11.92 1.45 -29.03
N VAL A 392 -10.77 1.79 -28.46
CA VAL A 392 -9.76 2.63 -29.11
C VAL A 392 -8.68 1.76 -29.76
N ARG A 393 -8.23 2.15 -30.95
CA ARG A 393 -7.06 1.57 -31.62
C ARG A 393 -6.10 2.66 -32.06
N PHE A 394 -4.86 2.58 -31.59
CA PHE A 394 -3.75 3.40 -32.06
C PHE A 394 -2.90 2.60 -33.06
N GLN A 395 -2.74 3.09 -34.29
CA GLN A 395 -1.88 2.48 -35.30
C GLN A 395 -0.75 3.44 -35.70
N THR A 396 0.47 2.92 -35.83
CA THR A 396 1.63 3.72 -36.23
C THR A 396 1.44 4.34 -37.61
N SER A 397 1.85 5.60 -37.76
CA SER A 397 1.84 6.29 -39.06
C SER A 397 2.93 5.77 -40.01
N SER A 398 4.05 5.31 -39.45
CA SER A 398 5.20 4.72 -40.14
C SER A 398 5.32 3.22 -39.87
N ILE A 399 6.11 2.54 -40.70
CA ILE A 399 6.49 1.13 -40.49
C ILE A 399 7.57 1.04 -39.41
N ALA A 400 7.54 -0.03 -38.62
CA ALA A 400 8.56 -0.33 -37.63
C ALA A 400 9.93 -0.47 -38.29
N SER A 401 10.95 0.11 -37.64
CA SER A 401 12.34 0.06 -38.11
C SER A 401 13.27 -0.20 -36.94
N SER A 402 14.47 -0.73 -37.22
CA SER A 402 15.50 -0.96 -36.20
C SER A 402 16.02 0.32 -35.51
N SER A 403 15.61 1.50 -35.98
CA SER A 403 15.94 2.79 -35.36
C SER A 403 14.96 3.23 -34.27
N TRP A 404 13.83 2.53 -34.13
CA TRP A 404 12.89 2.80 -33.03
C TRP A 404 13.50 2.33 -31.71
N ALA A 405 13.30 3.11 -30.63
CA ALA A 405 13.70 2.70 -29.29
C ALA A 405 13.03 1.37 -28.92
N SER A 406 13.81 0.45 -28.32
CA SER A 406 13.37 -0.90 -27.96
C SER A 406 14.30 -1.51 -26.91
N PRO A 407 13.79 -2.14 -25.82
CA PRO A 407 12.37 -2.14 -25.45
C PRO A 407 11.87 -0.73 -25.11
N SER A 408 10.55 -0.53 -25.14
CA SER A 408 9.92 0.73 -24.74
C SER A 408 8.58 0.47 -24.07
N ALA A 409 8.33 1.16 -22.96
CA ALA A 409 7.09 1.04 -22.20
C ALA A 409 6.03 2.02 -22.71
N PHE A 410 4.79 1.53 -22.83
CA PHE A 410 3.62 2.29 -23.27
C PHE A 410 2.44 2.05 -22.33
N ARG A 411 1.57 3.06 -22.22
CA ARG A 411 0.24 2.92 -21.59
C ARG A 411 -0.80 3.73 -22.36
N ILE A 412 -2.07 3.41 -22.17
CA ILE A 412 -3.20 4.17 -22.68
C ILE A 412 -3.91 4.82 -21.48
N LEU A 413 -4.11 6.13 -21.56
CA LEU A 413 -5.04 6.84 -20.69
C LEU A 413 -6.42 6.83 -21.33
N ALA A 414 -7.45 6.54 -20.54
CA ALA A 414 -8.85 6.60 -20.93
C ALA A 414 -9.56 7.61 -20.02
N THR A 415 -10.19 8.62 -20.61
CA THR A 415 -10.81 9.74 -19.89
C THR A 415 -12.29 9.84 -20.23
N ASN A 416 -13.08 10.14 -19.20
CA ASN A 416 -14.45 10.59 -19.36
C ASN A 416 -14.44 12.13 -19.43
N SER A 417 -14.68 12.70 -20.60
CA SER A 417 -14.62 14.16 -20.77
C SER A 417 -15.70 14.93 -20.00
N GLU A 418 -16.83 14.29 -19.65
CA GLU A 418 -17.91 14.91 -18.88
C GLU A 418 -17.53 15.09 -17.41
N THR A 419 -16.87 14.09 -16.82
CA THR A 419 -16.49 14.10 -15.41
C THR A 419 -15.05 14.57 -15.17
N GLY A 420 -14.19 14.50 -16.20
CA GLY A 420 -12.76 14.75 -16.09
C GLY A 420 -11.97 13.58 -15.48
N GLU A 421 -12.63 12.45 -15.19
CA GLU A 421 -11.97 11.29 -14.59
C GLU A 421 -11.16 10.50 -15.64
N THR A 422 -9.91 10.21 -15.30
CA THR A 422 -8.96 9.46 -16.14
C THR A 422 -8.49 8.21 -15.44
N ILE A 423 -8.45 7.09 -16.17
CA ILE A 423 -7.76 5.86 -15.75
C ILE A 423 -6.65 5.52 -16.72
N GLU A 424 -5.77 4.63 -16.30
CA GLU A 424 -4.65 4.14 -17.07
C GLU A 424 -4.72 2.63 -17.27
N SER A 425 -4.22 2.17 -18.41
CA SER A 425 -4.00 0.75 -18.69
C SER A 425 -2.87 0.17 -17.86
N ASN A 426 -2.70 -1.16 -17.91
CA ASN A 426 -1.41 -1.76 -17.58
C ASN A 426 -0.32 -1.23 -18.53
N VAL A 427 0.94 -1.46 -18.17
CA VAL A 427 2.08 -1.10 -19.01
C VAL A 427 2.34 -2.21 -20.02
N MET A 428 2.54 -1.83 -21.27
CA MET A 428 3.00 -2.70 -22.35
C MET A 428 4.47 -2.44 -22.64
N VAL A 429 5.29 -3.49 -22.65
CA VAL A 429 6.67 -3.46 -23.13
C VAL A 429 6.70 -3.87 -24.60
N ARG A 430 7.03 -2.93 -25.49
CA ARG A 430 7.19 -3.20 -26.92
C ARG A 430 8.62 -3.59 -27.26
N LYS A 431 8.78 -4.68 -27.99
CA LYS A 431 10.06 -5.15 -28.56
C LYS A 431 10.02 -5.04 -30.10
N VAL A 432 11.00 -4.35 -30.70
CA VAL A 432 11.15 -4.25 -32.16
C VAL A 432 12.03 -5.38 -32.67
N VAL A 433 11.48 -6.28 -33.48
CA VAL A 433 12.14 -7.54 -33.87
C VAL A 433 11.99 -7.84 -35.35
N SER A 434 12.89 -8.64 -35.92
CA SER A 434 12.73 -9.15 -37.29
C SER A 434 11.75 -10.33 -37.37
N GLU A 435 11.67 -11.11 -36.31
CA GLU A 435 10.78 -12.24 -36.10
C GLU A 435 10.52 -12.40 -34.59
N ILE A 436 9.39 -13.00 -34.22
CA ILE A 436 9.07 -13.24 -32.81
C ILE A 436 10.07 -14.28 -32.27
N PRO A 437 10.81 -13.97 -31.18
CA PRO A 437 11.76 -14.90 -30.60
C PRO A 437 11.06 -16.09 -29.92
N ALA A 438 11.75 -17.23 -29.89
CA ALA A 438 11.36 -18.37 -29.06
C ALA A 438 11.54 -18.04 -27.57
N PRO A 439 10.70 -18.57 -26.68
CA PRO A 439 10.80 -18.31 -25.25
C PRO A 439 12.08 -18.92 -24.68
N SER A 440 12.62 -18.32 -23.62
CA SER A 440 13.78 -18.88 -22.89
C SER A 440 13.66 -18.71 -21.39
N VAL A 441 14.24 -19.65 -20.62
CA VAL A 441 14.26 -19.59 -19.15
C VAL A 441 15.16 -18.45 -18.70
N VAL A 442 14.64 -17.57 -17.85
CA VAL A 442 15.35 -16.44 -17.24
C VAL A 442 15.78 -16.82 -15.83
N ASN A 443 14.84 -17.22 -14.98
CA ASN A 443 15.11 -17.82 -13.67
C ASN A 443 14.62 -19.26 -13.69
N ASP A 444 15.57 -20.19 -13.58
CA ASP A 444 15.30 -21.63 -13.58
C ASP A 444 14.87 -22.12 -12.19
N LEU A 445 14.20 -23.26 -12.15
CA LEU A 445 13.93 -23.94 -10.90
C LEU A 445 15.22 -24.56 -10.32
N PRO A 446 15.35 -24.69 -9.00
CA PRO A 446 16.50 -25.36 -8.39
C PRO A 446 16.50 -26.86 -8.74
N GLU A 447 17.66 -27.52 -8.78
CA GLU A 447 17.75 -28.97 -9.02
C GLU A 447 16.99 -29.78 -7.96
N THR A 448 17.05 -29.32 -6.71
CA THR A 448 16.33 -29.92 -5.58
C THR A 448 15.69 -28.84 -4.71
N SER A 449 14.57 -29.18 -4.09
CA SER A 449 13.84 -28.28 -3.20
C SER A 449 13.21 -29.09 -2.07
N THR A 450 13.17 -28.52 -0.87
CA THR A 450 12.63 -29.17 0.33
C THR A 450 11.37 -28.46 0.80
N VAL A 451 10.45 -29.20 1.42
CA VAL A 451 9.32 -28.64 2.17
C VAL A 451 9.21 -29.32 3.52
N GLU A 452 9.01 -28.53 4.56
CA GLU A 452 8.77 -29.06 5.90
C GLU A 452 7.36 -29.64 6.02
N LEU A 453 7.22 -30.72 6.80
CA LEU A 453 5.90 -31.22 7.21
C LEU A 453 5.08 -30.11 7.88
N GLY A 454 3.82 -29.95 7.45
CA GLY A 454 2.94 -28.90 7.93
C GLY A 454 3.16 -27.52 7.27
N ARG A 455 3.96 -27.44 6.20
CA ARG A 455 4.12 -26.20 5.42
C ARG A 455 3.60 -26.37 3.99
N LYS A 456 3.03 -25.31 3.43
CA LYS A 456 2.74 -25.27 1.99
C LYS A 456 4.04 -25.24 1.20
N TYR A 457 3.99 -25.84 0.02
CA TYR A 457 5.11 -25.90 -0.89
C TYR A 457 4.98 -24.83 -1.97
N SER A 458 6.01 -24.02 -2.19
CA SER A 458 6.04 -23.04 -3.27
C SER A 458 7.38 -22.99 -3.98
N LEU A 459 7.33 -22.67 -5.29
CA LEU A 459 8.48 -22.34 -6.12
C LEU A 459 8.06 -21.35 -7.21
N SER A 460 9.07 -20.71 -7.79
CA SER A 460 8.91 -19.74 -8.88
C SER A 460 9.91 -19.99 -9.99
N ALA A 461 9.50 -19.74 -11.24
CA ALA A 461 10.37 -19.65 -12.40
C ALA A 461 9.98 -18.42 -13.23
N SER A 462 10.88 -17.97 -14.11
CA SER A 462 10.55 -16.91 -15.05
C SER A 462 11.12 -17.17 -16.44
N PHE A 463 10.46 -16.60 -17.43
CA PHE A 463 10.70 -16.85 -18.84
C PHE A 463 10.67 -15.54 -19.62
N SER A 464 11.56 -15.39 -20.57
CA SER A 464 11.46 -14.35 -21.59
C SER A 464 10.54 -14.84 -22.70
N ASP A 465 9.79 -13.89 -23.29
CA ASP A 465 9.02 -14.11 -24.52
C ASP A 465 7.96 -15.23 -24.43
N ALA A 466 7.47 -15.51 -23.20
CA ALA A 466 6.40 -16.46 -22.91
C ALA A 466 5.05 -15.77 -22.60
N VAL A 467 3.96 -16.51 -22.82
CA VAL A 467 2.56 -16.04 -22.61
C VAL A 467 1.74 -16.94 -21.67
N SER A 468 2.20 -18.16 -21.43
CA SER A 468 1.48 -19.12 -20.60
C SER A 468 2.46 -20.18 -20.13
N ALA A 469 2.17 -20.78 -18.97
CA ALA A 469 2.94 -21.92 -18.48
C ALA A 469 2.05 -23.02 -17.92
N ARG A 470 2.63 -24.21 -17.78
CA ARG A 470 2.02 -25.38 -17.13
C ARG A 470 3.06 -26.12 -16.31
N ILE A 471 2.61 -26.73 -15.21
CA ILE A 471 3.46 -27.54 -14.34
C ILE A 471 3.24 -29.00 -14.65
N PHE A 472 4.32 -29.73 -14.92
CA PHE A 472 4.28 -31.16 -15.15
C PHE A 472 4.96 -31.91 -14.02
N SER A 473 4.23 -32.86 -13.41
CA SER A 473 4.81 -33.82 -12.48
C SER A 473 5.30 -35.05 -13.24
N VAL A 474 6.49 -35.56 -12.90
CA VAL A 474 7.11 -36.73 -13.52
C VAL A 474 7.09 -37.90 -12.55
N LYS A 475 6.53 -39.02 -13.00
CA LYS A 475 6.54 -40.29 -12.28
C LYS A 475 6.71 -41.45 -13.25
N ASP A 476 7.64 -42.35 -12.98
CA ASP A 476 7.93 -43.52 -13.82
C ASP A 476 8.09 -43.15 -15.32
N ASP A 477 8.93 -42.14 -15.58
CA ASP A 477 9.19 -41.55 -16.91
C ASP A 477 7.96 -40.96 -17.63
N THR A 478 6.83 -40.81 -16.93
CA THR A 478 5.60 -40.23 -17.47
C THR A 478 5.40 -38.82 -16.90
N SER A 479 5.29 -37.83 -17.78
CA SER A 479 4.90 -36.46 -17.40
C SER A 479 3.38 -36.30 -17.41
N THR A 480 2.83 -35.72 -16.35
CA THR A 480 1.39 -35.42 -16.22
C THR A 480 1.20 -33.95 -15.90
N ASP A 481 0.31 -33.28 -16.63
CA ASP A 481 -0.08 -31.90 -16.34
C ASP A 481 -0.75 -31.85 -14.96
N SER A 482 -0.08 -31.16 -14.05
CA SER A 482 -0.42 -31.06 -12.64
C SER A 482 -0.84 -29.64 -12.25
N THR A 483 -1.01 -28.73 -13.22
CA THR A 483 -1.27 -27.30 -13.00
C THR A 483 -2.48 -27.08 -12.06
N LYS A 484 -3.55 -27.87 -12.23
CA LYS A 484 -4.78 -27.78 -11.41
C LYS A 484 -4.61 -28.22 -9.95
N SER A 485 -3.50 -28.88 -9.61
CA SER A 485 -3.19 -29.33 -8.25
C SER A 485 -2.53 -28.24 -7.40
N TYR A 486 -2.22 -27.09 -8.00
CA TYR A 486 -1.56 -25.96 -7.35
C TYR A 486 -2.39 -24.69 -7.52
N LYS A 487 -2.25 -23.77 -6.58
CA LYS A 487 -2.56 -22.36 -6.81
C LYS A 487 -1.46 -21.83 -7.73
N PHE A 488 -1.84 -21.43 -8.93
CA PHE A 488 -0.94 -21.01 -9.99
C PHE A 488 -1.11 -19.51 -10.21
N THR A 489 -0.04 -18.75 -10.04
CA THR A 489 -0.02 -17.29 -10.20
C THR A 489 0.90 -16.95 -11.35
N GLU A 490 0.39 -16.21 -12.33
CA GLU A 490 1.09 -15.81 -13.54
C GLU A 490 1.00 -14.29 -13.68
N TYR A 491 2.12 -13.64 -13.99
CA TYR A 491 2.19 -12.19 -14.17
C TYR A 491 3.40 -11.83 -15.05
N THR A 492 3.36 -10.68 -15.73
CA THR A 492 4.50 -10.18 -16.51
C THR A 492 4.95 -8.84 -15.99
N ILE A 493 6.27 -8.70 -15.78
CA ILE A 493 6.90 -7.43 -15.40
C ILE A 493 8.11 -7.26 -16.31
N ASP A 494 8.30 -6.05 -16.86
CA ASP A 494 9.43 -5.75 -17.76
C ASP A 494 9.53 -6.69 -18.97
N GLY A 495 8.39 -7.24 -19.39
CA GLY A 495 8.30 -8.23 -20.46
C GLY A 495 8.97 -9.56 -20.17
N ILE A 496 9.17 -9.87 -18.88
CA ILE A 496 9.53 -11.18 -18.34
C ILE A 496 8.29 -11.80 -17.71
N TYR A 497 8.00 -13.03 -18.12
CA TYR A 497 6.86 -13.81 -17.68
C TYR A 497 7.21 -14.61 -16.43
N TYR A 498 6.55 -14.32 -15.31
CA TYR A 498 6.78 -14.97 -14.03
C TYR A 498 5.69 -15.98 -13.75
N VAL A 499 6.10 -17.10 -13.16
CA VAL A 499 5.23 -18.20 -12.80
C VAL A 499 5.56 -18.62 -11.39
N GLU A 500 4.59 -18.47 -10.50
CA GLU A 500 4.66 -18.96 -9.13
C GLU A 500 3.61 -20.04 -8.93
N PHE A 501 3.95 -21.05 -8.14
CA PHE A 501 2.98 -22.03 -7.73
C PHE A 501 3.09 -22.33 -6.25
N GLU A 502 1.93 -22.55 -5.63
CA GLU A 502 1.79 -22.92 -4.24
C GLU A 502 0.87 -24.14 -4.13
N SER A 503 1.20 -25.09 -3.27
CA SER A 503 0.28 -26.18 -2.96
C SER A 503 -0.94 -25.71 -2.18
N TYR A 504 -2.12 -26.21 -2.53
CA TYR A 504 -3.35 -25.90 -1.78
C TYR A 504 -3.29 -26.35 -0.32
N ASN A 505 -2.68 -27.52 -0.09
CA ASN A 505 -2.54 -28.12 1.23
C ASN A 505 -1.09 -28.06 1.70
N GLU A 506 -0.91 -28.10 3.02
CA GLU A 506 0.38 -28.30 3.65
C GLU A 506 0.95 -29.69 3.33
N ALA A 507 2.28 -29.82 3.35
CA ALA A 507 2.96 -31.08 3.13
C ALA A 507 2.67 -32.05 4.28
N GLU A 508 2.21 -33.25 3.92
CA GLU A 508 1.92 -34.33 4.86
C GLU A 508 2.90 -35.51 4.68
N GLU A 509 2.94 -36.45 5.63
CA GLU A 509 3.79 -37.65 5.54
C GLU A 509 3.56 -38.46 4.24
N SER A 510 2.35 -38.38 3.68
CA SER A 510 1.99 -39.05 2.41
C SER A 510 2.76 -38.50 1.20
N TRP A 511 3.37 -37.32 1.31
CA TRP A 511 4.20 -36.68 0.29
C TRP A 511 5.68 -37.10 0.37
N SER A 512 6.05 -37.99 1.30
CA SER A 512 7.43 -38.43 1.59
C SER A 512 8.19 -39.06 0.42
N SER A 513 7.52 -39.45 -0.67
CA SER A 513 8.21 -39.88 -1.89
C SER A 513 8.65 -38.66 -2.70
N PRO A 514 9.94 -38.58 -3.12
CA PRO A 514 10.41 -37.52 -3.98
C PRO A 514 9.54 -37.40 -5.22
N LEU A 515 9.10 -36.17 -5.52
CA LEU A 515 8.33 -35.88 -6.72
C LEU A 515 9.17 -34.97 -7.61
N THR A 516 9.39 -35.39 -8.85
CA THR A 516 10.05 -34.55 -9.84
C THR A 516 8.99 -33.73 -10.58
N PHE A 517 9.26 -32.46 -10.86
CA PHE A 517 8.41 -31.64 -11.72
C PHE A 517 9.27 -30.63 -12.50
N TYR A 518 8.69 -30.09 -13.57
CA TYR A 518 9.23 -28.97 -14.32
C TYR A 518 8.08 -28.07 -14.76
N ILE A 519 8.41 -26.83 -15.15
CA ILE A 519 7.48 -25.91 -15.78
C ILE A 519 7.78 -25.87 -17.27
N GLU A 520 6.74 -25.99 -18.09
CA GLU A 520 6.79 -25.74 -19.53
C GLU A 520 6.10 -24.41 -19.82
N ALA A 521 6.83 -23.48 -20.43
CA ALA A 521 6.30 -22.19 -20.88
C ALA A 521 6.12 -22.20 -22.40
N THR A 522 5.01 -21.62 -22.87
CA THR A 522 4.71 -21.42 -24.30
C THR A 522 4.97 -19.97 -24.69
N GLY A 523 5.69 -19.79 -25.80
CA GLY A 523 6.10 -18.50 -26.35
C GLY A 523 5.03 -17.82 -27.20
N TYR A 524 5.23 -16.53 -27.47
CA TYR A 524 4.42 -15.78 -28.44
C TYR A 524 4.52 -16.34 -29.87
N ASP A 525 5.62 -17.04 -30.21
CA ASP A 525 5.80 -17.74 -31.48
C ASP A 525 5.12 -19.13 -31.52
N GLY A 526 4.54 -19.57 -30.40
CA GLY A 526 3.90 -20.87 -30.22
C GLY A 526 4.85 -22.03 -29.91
N THR A 527 6.16 -21.79 -29.78
CA THR A 527 7.12 -22.81 -29.33
C THR A 527 7.13 -22.92 -27.81
N THR A 528 7.77 -23.97 -27.26
CA THR A 528 7.85 -24.18 -25.81
C THR A 528 9.28 -24.30 -25.31
N VAL A 529 9.48 -23.91 -24.05
CA VAL A 529 10.73 -24.10 -23.29
C VAL A 529 10.41 -24.70 -21.93
N GLN A 530 11.32 -25.51 -21.39
CA GLN A 530 11.15 -26.16 -20.10
C GLN A 530 12.24 -25.72 -19.12
N THR A 531 11.87 -25.59 -17.86
CA THR A 531 12.83 -25.47 -16.75
C THR A 531 13.61 -26.76 -16.59
N SER A 532 14.71 -26.69 -15.86
CA SER A 532 15.36 -27.89 -15.33
C SER A 532 14.37 -28.67 -14.44
N PRO A 533 14.41 -30.02 -14.43
CA PRO A 533 13.61 -30.81 -13.52
C PRO A 533 14.05 -30.59 -12.07
N THR A 534 13.09 -30.31 -11.19
CA THR A 534 13.30 -30.17 -9.75
C THR A 534 12.80 -31.38 -9.02
N VAL A 535 13.60 -31.90 -8.09
CA VAL A 535 13.17 -32.95 -7.17
C VAL A 535 12.73 -32.32 -5.85
N ARG A 536 11.44 -32.40 -5.53
CA ARG A 536 10.93 -32.03 -4.20
C ARG A 536 11.09 -33.18 -3.23
N THR A 537 11.62 -32.89 -2.05
CA THR A 537 11.63 -33.77 -0.88
C THR A 537 10.86 -33.16 0.28
N VAL A 538 10.28 -34.02 1.12
CA VAL A 538 9.61 -33.60 2.37
C VAL A 538 10.50 -33.96 3.53
N VAL A 539 10.78 -32.99 4.41
CA VAL A 539 11.66 -33.17 5.56
C VAL A 539 10.89 -33.01 6.88
N GLY A 540 11.33 -33.74 7.91
CA GLY A 540 10.79 -33.58 9.26
C GLY A 540 11.24 -32.27 9.91
N VAL A 541 10.47 -31.79 10.91
CA VAL A 541 10.74 -30.52 11.60
C VAL A 541 12.13 -30.46 12.26
N GLU A 542 12.65 -31.60 12.75
CA GLU A 542 14.01 -31.66 13.34
C GLU A 542 15.13 -31.66 12.28
N GLU A 543 14.86 -32.13 11.05
CA GLU A 543 15.85 -32.19 9.97
C GLU A 543 16.02 -30.85 9.25
N ALA A 544 14.97 -30.02 9.21
CA ALA A 544 14.98 -28.73 8.54
C ALA A 544 15.90 -27.69 9.20
N LEU A 545 16.13 -27.78 10.52
CA LEU A 545 17.06 -26.90 11.24
C LEU A 545 18.55 -27.21 10.96
N MET A 546 18.85 -28.28 10.21
CA MET A 546 20.21 -28.74 9.91
C MET A 546 20.61 -28.59 8.43
N VAL A 547 19.67 -28.22 7.55
CA VAL A 547 19.83 -28.01 6.10
C VAL A 547 19.75 -26.52 5.82
#